data_AF-A0A1Z8VLN3-F1
#
_entry.id   AF-A0A1Z8VLN3-F1
#
_cell.length_a   1.000
_cell.length_b   1.000
_cell.length_c   1.000
_cell.angle_alpha   90.00
_cell.angle_beta   90.00
_cell.angle_gamma   90.00
#
_symmetry.space_group_name_H-M   'P 1'
#
loop_
_entity.id
_entity.type
_entity.pdbx_description
1 polymer ?
#
loop_
_entity_poly.entity_id
_entity_poly.type
_entity_poly.pdbx_seq_one_letter_code
_entity_poly.pdbx_strand_id
1 'polypeptide(L)'
;MKFFVLVTLGALLLSGCGGGGSDSGVSSGTFAKSIDVFGVNVAGKACVSDDKLLYAARVMAEYLDQDENGVADNALLINTMKNRKACLEMSCPGAGGARPGCQDLFTNETIPGSLPGPNAAFEEILHVVTTQGYSYAYPGVWGEKKGSTVASFMDKARGGYQGGGQPVANYPDGSWYHYEDPSCDYNCQVSEYIYWGVTSLMGAQAGRCNEIANEWELCSPALVASRDAGLNGLITTPSYAMPRRLPDGNYSAIPLTIVAE
;
A
#
# COMPACT_ATOMS: atom_id res chain seq x y z
N MET A 1 -28.04 -5.45 24.30
CA MET A 1 -27.62 -6.51 23.37
C MET A 1 -26.91 -5.81 22.21
N LYS A 2 -25.59 -5.58 22.36
CA LYS A 2 -24.79 -4.83 21.38
C LYS A 2 -24.11 -5.86 20.47
N PHE A 3 -24.44 -5.82 19.18
CA PHE A 3 -23.75 -6.59 18.15
C PHE A 3 -22.33 -6.02 18.01
N PHE A 4 -21.33 -6.81 18.39
CA PHE A 4 -19.94 -6.58 18.02
C PHE A 4 -19.76 -7.07 16.58
N VAL A 5 -19.46 -6.16 15.66
CA VAL A 5 -18.87 -6.53 14.38
C VAL A 5 -17.36 -6.58 14.63
N LEU A 6 -16.84 -7.80 14.80
CA LEU A 6 -15.40 -8.05 14.73
C LEU A 6 -15.00 -7.86 13.26
N VAL A 7 -14.34 -6.76 12.93
CA VAL A 7 -13.52 -6.70 11.71
C VAL A 7 -12.22 -7.38 12.07
N THR A 8 -12.12 -8.67 11.77
CA THR A 8 -10.85 -9.38 11.78
C THR A 8 -9.98 -8.78 10.68
N LEU A 9 -8.92 -8.06 11.08
CA LEU A 9 -7.74 -7.90 10.23
C LEU A 9 -7.30 -9.31 9.82
N GLY A 10 -7.38 -9.60 8.53
CA GLY A 10 -7.12 -10.93 7.99
C GLY A 10 -5.66 -11.27 8.16
N ALA A 11 -5.32 -12.00 9.23
CA ALA A 11 -4.09 -12.77 9.27
C ALA A 11 -4.11 -13.74 8.07
N LEU A 12 -3.16 -13.59 7.14
CA LEU A 12 -2.93 -14.56 6.08
C LEU A 12 -2.53 -15.89 6.72
N LEU A 13 -3.50 -16.78 6.90
CA LEU A 13 -3.26 -18.18 7.18
C LEU A 13 -2.71 -18.84 5.91
N LEU A 14 -1.39 -18.92 5.80
CA LEU A 14 -0.75 -19.89 4.92
C LEU A 14 -0.93 -21.28 5.52
N SER A 15 -1.99 -21.98 5.11
CA SER A 15 -2.17 -23.40 5.37
C SER A 15 -1.21 -24.22 4.52
N GLY A 16 -0.30 -24.92 5.21
CA GLY A 16 0.64 -25.88 4.63
C GLY A 16 -0.05 -27.11 4.02
N CYS A 17 0.69 -27.73 3.09
CA CYS A 17 0.35 -28.86 2.24
C CYS A 17 -0.41 -30.04 2.90
N GLY A 18 -1.43 -30.52 2.18
CA GLY A 18 -2.01 -31.87 2.34
C GLY A 18 -2.81 -32.21 1.07
N GLY A 19 -2.34 -33.21 0.30
CA GLY A 19 -2.83 -33.50 -1.04
C GLY A 19 -4.14 -34.28 -1.13
N GLY A 20 -4.72 -34.25 -2.33
CA GLY A 20 -5.68 -35.24 -2.84
C GLY A 20 -7.10 -34.73 -3.05
N GLY A 21 -7.42 -34.31 -4.28
CA GLY A 21 -8.80 -34.04 -4.70
C GLY A 21 -8.88 -33.20 -5.96
N SER A 22 -9.21 -33.83 -7.08
CA SER A 22 -9.42 -33.22 -8.38
C SER A 22 -10.68 -32.36 -8.40
N ASP A 23 -10.54 -31.07 -8.72
CA ASP A 23 -11.61 -30.26 -9.29
C ASP A 23 -11.10 -29.45 -10.48
N SER A 24 -11.89 -29.50 -11.54
CA SER A 24 -11.61 -29.07 -12.89
C SER A 24 -11.64 -27.54 -13.06
N GLY A 25 -10.49 -26.95 -13.41
CA GLY A 25 -10.41 -26.11 -14.62
C GLY A 25 -10.80 -24.63 -14.53
N VAL A 26 -10.48 -23.92 -13.45
CA VAL A 26 -10.35 -22.45 -13.49
C VAL A 26 -8.87 -22.09 -13.35
N SER A 27 -8.29 -21.53 -14.41
CA SER A 27 -6.86 -21.21 -14.51
C SER A 27 -6.42 -20.32 -13.34
N SER A 28 -5.48 -20.82 -12.55
CA SER A 28 -4.72 -20.08 -11.54
C SER A 28 -3.65 -19.13 -12.14
N GLY A 29 -3.49 -19.04 -13.47
CA GLY A 29 -2.24 -18.56 -14.07
C GLY A 29 -2.29 -17.46 -15.13
N THR A 30 -3.43 -16.86 -15.47
CA THR A 30 -3.48 -15.86 -16.56
C THR A 30 -4.31 -14.64 -16.19
N PHE A 31 -3.69 -13.46 -16.26
CA PHE A 31 -4.41 -12.18 -16.29
C PHE A 31 -5.21 -12.12 -17.58
N ALA A 32 -6.45 -11.65 -17.49
CA ALA A 32 -7.36 -11.58 -18.64
C ALA A 32 -7.39 -10.19 -19.26
N LYS A 33 -6.91 -9.19 -18.52
CA LYS A 33 -6.97 -7.79 -18.90
C LYS A 33 -5.97 -6.96 -18.12
N SER A 34 -5.59 -5.82 -18.68
CA SER A 34 -4.72 -4.86 -18.03
C SER A 34 -5.04 -3.42 -18.41
N ILE A 35 -4.51 -2.48 -17.62
CA ILE A 35 -4.48 -1.04 -17.87
C ILE A 35 -3.03 -0.57 -17.66
N ASP A 36 -2.53 0.27 -18.55
CA ASP A 36 -1.27 1.00 -18.36
C ASP A 36 -1.51 2.31 -17.64
N VAL A 37 -0.82 2.52 -16.52
CA VAL A 37 -0.82 3.77 -15.74
C VAL A 37 0.60 4.33 -15.77
N PHE A 38 0.87 5.26 -16.69
CA PHE A 38 2.19 5.87 -16.88
C PHE A 38 3.33 4.86 -17.10
N GLY A 39 3.06 3.69 -17.69
CA GLY A 39 4.03 2.60 -17.84
C GLY A 39 4.05 1.56 -16.71
N VAL A 40 3.20 1.71 -15.69
CA VAL A 40 3.00 0.74 -14.60
C VAL A 40 1.75 -0.08 -14.92
N ASN A 41 1.88 -1.40 -14.91
CA ASN A 41 0.78 -2.28 -15.32
C ASN A 41 -0.16 -2.56 -14.15
N VAL A 42 -1.47 -2.40 -14.38
CA VAL A 42 -2.53 -2.86 -13.49
C VAL A 42 -3.26 -4.01 -14.19
N ALA A 43 -3.02 -5.24 -13.75
CA ALA A 43 -3.56 -6.45 -14.38
C ALA A 43 -4.69 -7.05 -13.54
N GLY A 44 -5.72 -7.60 -14.20
CA GLY A 44 -6.84 -8.26 -13.53
C GLY A 44 -7.08 -9.66 -14.05
N LYS A 45 -7.30 -10.61 -13.13
CA LYS A 45 -7.83 -11.94 -13.47
C LYS A 45 -9.28 -11.82 -13.98
N ALA A 46 -9.78 -12.86 -14.65
CA ALA A 46 -11.12 -12.84 -15.27
C ALA A 46 -12.29 -12.51 -14.29
N CYS A 47 -12.12 -12.80 -13.00
CA CYS A 47 -13.11 -12.49 -11.96
C CYS A 47 -13.15 -11.02 -11.53
N VAL A 48 -12.13 -10.22 -11.87
CA VAL A 48 -12.08 -8.79 -11.57
C VAL A 48 -13.03 -8.09 -12.54
N SER A 49 -13.96 -7.27 -12.08
CA SER A 49 -14.81 -6.47 -12.98
C SER A 49 -14.03 -5.32 -13.60
N ASP A 50 -14.49 -4.83 -14.75
CA ASP A 50 -13.89 -3.65 -15.40
C ASP A 50 -13.90 -2.43 -14.48
N ASP A 51 -15.01 -2.22 -13.75
CA ASP A 51 -15.14 -1.12 -12.78
C ASP A 51 -14.08 -1.17 -11.68
N LYS A 52 -13.77 -2.37 -11.16
CA LYS A 52 -12.76 -2.53 -10.11
C LYS A 52 -11.35 -2.32 -10.66
N LEU A 53 -11.08 -2.81 -11.87
CA LEU A 53 -9.80 -2.60 -12.54
C LEU A 53 -9.57 -1.11 -12.84
N LEU A 54 -10.58 -0.42 -13.38
CA LEU A 54 -10.55 1.02 -13.63
C LEU A 54 -10.40 1.81 -12.34
N TYR A 55 -11.11 1.44 -11.28
CA TYR A 55 -10.97 2.09 -9.98
C TYR A 55 -9.54 2.00 -9.45
N ALA A 56 -8.93 0.81 -9.46
CA ALA A 56 -7.55 0.64 -9.02
C ALA A 56 -6.55 1.43 -9.88
N ALA A 57 -6.75 1.45 -11.20
CA ALA A 57 -5.91 2.22 -12.12
C ALA A 57 -6.05 3.74 -11.89
N ARG A 58 -7.25 4.25 -11.61
CA ARG A 58 -7.47 5.67 -11.29
C ARG A 58 -6.81 6.07 -9.98
N VAL A 59 -6.97 5.26 -8.93
CA VAL A 59 -6.30 5.49 -7.64
C VAL A 59 -4.77 5.50 -7.81
N MET A 60 -4.22 4.57 -8.59
CA MET A 60 -2.78 4.58 -8.91
C MET A 60 -2.37 5.84 -9.67
N ALA A 61 -3.18 6.30 -10.63
CA ALA A 61 -2.91 7.51 -11.38
C ALA A 61 -2.92 8.75 -10.46
N GLU A 62 -3.88 8.87 -9.53
CA GLU A 62 -3.94 9.98 -8.57
C GLU A 62 -2.74 10.03 -7.62
N TYR A 63 -2.20 8.87 -7.21
CA TYR A 63 -0.96 8.84 -6.42
C TYR A 63 0.27 9.25 -7.23
N LEU A 64 0.28 9.04 -8.54
CA LEU A 64 1.42 9.35 -9.41
C LEU A 64 1.34 10.76 -10.01
N ASP A 65 0.14 11.32 -10.11
CA ASP A 65 -0.20 12.64 -10.66
C ASP A 65 -1.25 13.31 -9.74
N GLN A 66 -0.76 13.96 -8.69
CA GLN A 66 -1.57 14.51 -7.61
C GLN A 66 -2.33 15.78 -8.01
N ASP A 67 -1.88 16.49 -9.04
CA ASP A 67 -2.56 17.67 -9.58
C ASP A 67 -3.48 17.35 -10.79
N GLU A 68 -3.51 16.08 -11.20
CA GLU A 68 -4.34 15.54 -12.29
C GLU A 68 -4.14 16.30 -13.61
N ASN A 69 -2.90 16.68 -13.92
CA ASN A 69 -2.59 17.41 -15.15
C ASN A 69 -2.25 16.49 -16.35
N GLY A 70 -2.21 15.18 -16.13
CA GLY A 70 -1.88 14.15 -17.12
C GLY A 70 -0.38 13.84 -17.20
N VAL A 71 0.43 14.38 -16.29
CA VAL A 71 1.88 14.19 -16.21
C VAL A 71 2.24 13.79 -14.79
N ALA A 72 2.81 12.60 -14.64
CA ALA A 72 3.25 12.13 -13.33
C ALA A 72 4.24 13.12 -12.66
N ASP A 73 4.03 13.36 -11.36
CA ASP A 73 4.74 14.37 -10.58
C ASP A 73 6.23 14.08 -10.43
N ASN A 74 6.61 12.80 -10.50
CA ASN A 74 7.98 12.35 -10.29
C ASN A 74 8.48 11.44 -11.43
N ALA A 75 9.14 12.04 -12.42
CA ALA A 75 9.69 11.30 -13.56
C ALA A 75 10.73 10.23 -13.16
N LEU A 76 11.53 10.47 -12.11
CA LEU A 76 12.48 9.47 -11.61
C LEU A 76 11.76 8.26 -11.02
N LEU A 77 10.65 8.49 -10.31
CA LEU A 77 9.79 7.45 -9.77
C LEU A 77 9.22 6.57 -10.88
N ILE A 78 8.61 7.18 -11.90
CA ILE A 78 8.04 6.46 -13.05
C ILE A 78 9.09 5.62 -13.78
N ASN A 79 10.26 6.21 -14.07
CA ASN A 79 11.33 5.48 -14.75
C ASN A 79 11.83 4.30 -13.89
N THR A 80 11.93 4.49 -12.59
CA THR A 80 12.28 3.41 -11.65
C THR A 80 11.25 2.30 -11.68
N MET A 81 9.96 2.61 -11.53
CA MET A 81 8.88 1.63 -11.53
C MET A 81 8.83 0.83 -12.84
N LYS A 82 9.00 1.50 -13.99
CA LYS A 82 9.10 0.84 -15.30
C LYS A 82 10.29 -0.12 -15.40
N ASN A 83 11.46 0.30 -14.96
CA ASN A 83 12.68 -0.54 -14.96
C ASN A 83 12.53 -1.75 -14.03
N ARG A 84 11.82 -1.57 -12.92
CA ARG A 84 11.49 -2.61 -11.94
C ARG A 84 10.37 -3.53 -12.42
N LYS A 85 9.66 -3.17 -13.50
CA LYS A 85 8.42 -3.83 -13.95
C LYS A 85 7.38 -3.90 -12.84
N ALA A 86 7.28 -2.80 -12.07
CA ALA A 86 6.29 -2.66 -11.02
C ALA A 86 4.90 -2.94 -11.58
N CYS A 87 4.08 -3.68 -10.84
CA CYS A 87 2.70 -3.92 -11.26
C CYS A 87 1.75 -4.13 -10.07
N LEU A 88 0.47 -3.90 -10.33
CA LEU A 88 -0.63 -4.28 -9.44
C LEU A 88 -1.36 -5.46 -10.07
N GLU A 89 -1.55 -6.53 -9.31
CA GLU A 89 -2.18 -7.75 -9.77
C GLU A 89 -3.47 -8.01 -9.00
N MET A 90 -4.59 -7.78 -9.67
CA MET A 90 -5.91 -7.94 -9.07
C MET A 90 -6.40 -9.37 -9.19
N SER A 91 -6.72 -9.97 -8.04
CA SER A 91 -6.98 -11.40 -7.88
C SER A 91 -8.33 -11.69 -7.22
N CYS A 92 -8.92 -12.85 -7.51
CA CYS A 92 -10.07 -13.34 -6.75
C CYS A 92 -9.63 -13.73 -5.33
N PRO A 93 -10.52 -13.69 -4.32
CA PRO A 93 -10.19 -14.17 -2.98
C PRO A 93 -9.65 -15.60 -3.04
N GLY A 94 -8.50 -15.85 -2.40
CA GLY A 94 -7.83 -17.16 -2.41
C GLY A 94 -7.09 -17.52 -3.71
N ALA A 95 -7.08 -16.63 -4.70
CA ALA A 95 -6.38 -16.81 -5.97
C ALA A 95 -5.26 -15.78 -6.16
N GLY A 96 -4.56 -15.40 -5.08
CA GLY A 96 -3.42 -14.49 -5.12
C GLY A 96 -2.15 -15.15 -5.66
N GLY A 97 -1.00 -14.62 -5.25
CA GLY A 97 0.32 -15.06 -5.68
C GLY A 97 0.99 -14.08 -6.65
N ALA A 98 0.98 -12.78 -6.30
CA ALA A 98 1.62 -11.75 -7.10
C ALA A 98 3.07 -12.12 -7.42
N ARG A 99 3.47 -11.86 -8.66
CA ARG A 99 4.86 -12.08 -9.12
C ARG A 99 5.82 -11.14 -8.40
N PRO A 100 7.11 -11.50 -8.29
CA PRO A 100 8.12 -10.60 -7.74
C PRO A 100 8.12 -9.24 -8.43
N GLY A 101 8.02 -8.17 -7.65
CA GLY A 101 7.90 -6.81 -8.15
C GLY A 101 6.47 -6.32 -8.34
N CYS A 102 5.46 -7.14 -8.03
CA CYS A 102 4.06 -6.78 -8.10
C CYS A 102 3.36 -6.94 -6.74
N GLN A 103 2.31 -6.17 -6.55
CA GLN A 103 1.45 -6.23 -5.35
C GLN A 103 0.13 -6.89 -5.70
N ASP A 104 -0.35 -7.80 -4.84
CA ASP A 104 -1.67 -8.38 -4.98
C ASP A 104 -2.73 -7.40 -4.47
N LEU A 105 -3.90 -7.38 -5.11
CA LEU A 105 -5.09 -6.70 -4.59
C LEU A 105 -6.32 -7.58 -4.80
N PHE A 106 -6.99 -7.99 -3.73
CA PHE A 106 -8.15 -8.86 -3.88
C PHE A 106 -9.41 -8.09 -4.24
N THR A 107 -10.29 -8.73 -5.03
CA THR A 107 -11.55 -8.09 -5.44
C THR A 107 -12.43 -7.66 -4.25
N ASN A 108 -12.40 -8.35 -3.11
CA ASN A 108 -13.16 -7.99 -1.91
C ASN A 108 -12.58 -6.80 -1.14
N GLU A 109 -11.32 -6.45 -1.39
CA GLU A 109 -10.64 -5.27 -0.84
C GLU A 109 -10.86 -4.01 -1.71
N THR A 110 -11.31 -4.21 -2.94
CA THR A 110 -11.61 -3.14 -3.90
C THR A 110 -13.10 -2.79 -3.85
N ILE A 111 -13.41 -1.65 -3.24
CA ILE A 111 -14.79 -1.16 -3.07
C ILE A 111 -14.91 0.22 -3.71
N PRO A 112 -15.20 0.30 -5.04
CA PRO A 112 -15.47 1.58 -5.69
C PRO A 112 -16.60 2.33 -4.99
N GLY A 113 -16.41 3.63 -4.72
CA GLY A 113 -17.40 4.49 -4.07
C GLY A 113 -17.42 4.44 -2.54
N SER A 114 -16.54 3.68 -1.87
CA SER A 114 -16.41 3.69 -0.40
C SER A 114 -15.64 4.90 0.15
N LEU A 115 -15.82 6.06 -0.45
CA LEU A 115 -15.07 7.28 -0.16
C LEU A 115 -15.89 8.26 0.70
N PRO A 116 -15.24 9.11 1.52
CA PRO A 116 -13.80 9.15 1.78
C PRO A 116 -13.37 8.17 2.89
N GLY A 117 -12.26 7.46 2.71
CA GLY A 117 -11.64 6.63 3.74
C GLY A 117 -10.69 5.57 3.19
N PRO A 118 -9.68 5.12 3.95
CA PRO A 118 -8.77 4.06 3.55
C PRO A 118 -9.56 2.76 3.46
N ASN A 119 -9.69 2.22 2.24
CA ASN A 119 -10.00 0.82 2.03
C ASN A 119 -8.70 0.07 1.71
N ALA A 120 -8.69 -1.25 1.82
CA ALA A 120 -7.50 -2.05 1.57
C ALA A 120 -6.88 -1.78 0.18
N ALA A 121 -7.68 -1.43 -0.83
CA ALA A 121 -7.13 -1.02 -2.13
C ALA A 121 -6.20 0.20 -2.06
N PHE A 122 -6.43 1.18 -1.19
CA PHE A 122 -5.56 2.35 -1.07
C PHE A 122 -4.17 1.98 -0.57
N GLU A 123 -4.10 1.03 0.34
CA GLU A 123 -2.87 0.50 0.92
C GLU A 123 -2.08 -0.28 -0.13
N GLU A 124 -2.70 -1.29 -0.75
CA GLU A 124 -2.04 -2.14 -1.73
C GLU A 124 -1.54 -1.35 -2.94
N ILE A 125 -2.33 -0.38 -3.42
CA ILE A 125 -1.90 0.48 -4.53
C ILE A 125 -0.76 1.40 -4.11
N LEU A 126 -0.82 1.96 -2.88
CA LEU A 126 0.26 2.80 -2.37
C LEU A 126 1.56 2.00 -2.19
N HIS A 127 1.48 0.75 -1.74
CA HIS A 127 2.64 -0.16 -1.63
C HIS A 127 3.35 -0.35 -2.97
N VAL A 128 2.64 -0.43 -4.10
CA VAL A 128 3.30 -0.43 -5.43
C VAL A 128 4.15 0.83 -5.63
N VAL A 129 3.60 1.99 -5.33
CA VAL A 129 4.25 3.31 -5.50
C VAL A 129 5.44 3.48 -4.55
N THR A 130 5.31 3.08 -3.29
CA THR A 130 6.33 3.25 -2.26
C THR A 130 7.43 2.19 -2.38
N THR A 131 7.06 0.91 -2.43
CA THR A 131 8.00 -0.23 -2.43
C THR A 131 8.72 -0.38 -3.77
N GLN A 132 8.02 -0.30 -4.91
CA GLN A 132 8.70 -0.46 -6.22
C GLN A 132 9.17 0.87 -6.81
N GLY A 133 8.59 1.99 -6.38
CA GLY A 133 9.00 3.33 -6.77
C GLY A 133 10.01 3.94 -5.80
N TYR A 134 9.54 4.50 -4.70
CA TYR A 134 10.36 5.34 -3.81
C TYR A 134 11.57 4.62 -3.22
N SER A 135 11.38 3.39 -2.75
CA SER A 135 12.43 2.56 -2.14
C SER A 135 13.61 2.31 -3.10
N TYR A 136 13.35 2.20 -4.40
CA TYR A 136 14.39 2.00 -5.42
C TYR A 136 14.89 3.30 -6.06
N ALA A 137 14.05 4.33 -6.16
CA ALA A 137 14.43 5.63 -6.70
C ALA A 137 15.37 6.38 -5.73
N TYR A 138 15.17 6.19 -4.42
CA TYR A 138 15.91 6.86 -3.36
C TYR A 138 16.34 5.88 -2.25
N PRO A 139 17.21 4.90 -2.54
CA PRO A 139 17.48 3.78 -1.65
C PRO A 139 18.13 4.15 -0.30
N GLY A 140 18.78 5.31 -0.20
CA GLY A 140 19.32 5.83 1.06
C GLY A 140 18.29 6.60 1.91
N VAL A 141 17.17 7.00 1.31
CA VAL A 141 16.16 7.84 1.95
C VAL A 141 14.91 7.03 2.24
N TRP A 142 14.30 6.49 1.20
CA TRP A 142 13.03 5.75 1.22
C TRP A 142 13.20 4.23 1.18
N GLY A 143 14.45 3.75 1.17
CA GLY A 143 14.72 2.32 1.08
C GLY A 143 14.14 1.54 2.26
N GLU A 144 13.48 0.42 1.98
CA GLU A 144 12.94 -0.50 2.98
C GLU A 144 14.03 -1.40 3.56
N LYS A 145 15.06 -0.77 4.14
CA LYS A 145 16.21 -1.47 4.68
C LYS A 145 16.85 -0.67 5.79
N LYS A 146 17.53 -1.38 6.69
CA LYS A 146 18.33 -0.76 7.75
C LYS A 146 19.33 0.24 7.15
N GLY A 147 19.40 1.41 7.77
CA GLY A 147 20.31 2.49 7.37
C GLY A 147 19.74 3.48 6.37
N SER A 148 18.51 3.27 5.86
CA SER A 148 17.79 4.34 5.18
C SER A 148 17.28 5.39 6.17
N THR A 149 17.02 6.60 5.68
CA THR A 149 16.46 7.69 6.49
C THR A 149 15.11 7.30 7.09
N VAL A 150 14.19 6.80 6.26
CA VAL A 150 12.84 6.41 6.71
C VAL A 150 12.87 5.28 7.74
N ALA A 151 13.76 4.29 7.57
CA ALA A 151 13.90 3.20 8.53
C ALA A 151 14.41 3.69 9.90
N SER A 152 15.27 4.71 9.92
CA SER A 152 15.71 5.33 11.18
C SER A 152 14.58 6.05 11.93
N PHE A 153 13.60 6.59 11.20
CA PHE A 153 12.41 7.19 11.81
C PHE A 153 11.44 6.12 12.33
N MET A 154 11.25 5.04 11.56
CA MET A 154 10.49 3.87 12.02
C MET A 154 11.08 3.27 13.31
N ASP A 155 12.40 3.09 13.38
CA ASP A 155 13.06 2.56 14.59
C ASP A 155 12.79 3.45 15.80
N LYS A 156 12.76 4.77 15.62
CA LYS A 156 12.37 5.72 16.67
C LYS A 156 10.89 5.58 17.04
N ALA A 157 10.01 5.43 16.05
CA ALA A 157 8.56 5.24 16.24
C ALA A 157 8.21 3.99 17.05
N ARG A 158 9.03 2.94 16.90
CA ARG A 158 8.96 1.68 17.66
C ARG A 158 9.68 1.77 19.01
N GLY A 159 9.95 2.97 19.54
CA GLY A 159 10.58 3.18 20.84
C GLY A 159 12.11 3.01 20.85
N GLY A 160 12.77 3.18 19.71
CA GLY A 160 14.23 2.98 19.57
C GLY A 160 14.62 1.52 19.36
N TYR A 161 13.66 0.64 19.09
CA TYR A 161 13.93 -0.76 18.75
C TYR A 161 14.64 -0.85 17.39
N GLN A 162 15.91 -1.27 17.39
CA GLN A 162 16.77 -1.37 16.20
C GLN A 162 17.06 -2.82 15.76
N GLY A 163 16.19 -3.76 16.15
CA GLY A 163 16.28 -5.17 15.76
C GLY A 163 15.66 -5.42 14.38
N GLY A 164 16.46 -5.90 13.43
CA GLY A 164 16.02 -6.31 12.09
C GLY A 164 15.27 -7.64 12.08
N GLY A 165 14.42 -7.90 13.09
CA GLY A 165 13.75 -9.18 13.31
C GLY A 165 12.26 -9.02 13.61
N GLN A 166 11.58 -10.16 13.61
CA GLN A 166 10.13 -10.32 13.73
C GLN A 166 9.48 -9.40 14.78
N PRO A 167 8.26 -8.91 14.52
CA PRO A 167 7.55 -8.04 15.44
C PRO A 167 7.50 -8.58 16.86
N VAL A 168 7.55 -7.66 17.81
CA VAL A 168 7.59 -7.97 19.24
C VAL A 168 6.21 -7.75 19.84
N ALA A 169 5.80 -8.65 20.74
CA ALA A 169 4.50 -8.54 21.40
C ALA A 169 4.39 -7.34 22.36
N ASN A 170 5.50 -6.69 22.74
CA ASN A 170 5.50 -5.54 23.62
C ASN A 170 6.54 -4.51 23.14
N TYR A 171 6.07 -3.40 22.59
CA TYR A 171 6.92 -2.27 22.26
C TYR A 171 7.19 -1.40 23.50
N PRO A 172 8.32 -0.66 23.54
CA PRO A 172 8.61 0.25 24.64
C PRO A 172 7.53 1.32 24.82
N ASP A 173 7.29 1.72 26.07
CA ASP A 173 6.41 2.85 26.40
C ASP A 173 6.83 4.11 25.63
N GLY A 174 5.86 4.81 25.07
CA GLY A 174 6.08 6.03 24.28
C GLY A 174 6.34 5.80 22.79
N SER A 175 6.46 4.55 22.34
CA SER A 175 6.30 4.19 20.93
C SER A 175 4.90 4.59 20.41
N TRP A 176 4.78 4.78 19.09
CA TRP A 176 3.51 5.14 18.41
C TRP A 176 3.26 4.32 17.14
N TYR A 177 4.21 3.43 16.81
CA TYR A 177 4.09 2.44 15.78
C TYR A 177 4.42 1.08 16.39
N HIS A 178 3.48 0.15 16.24
CA HIS A 178 3.54 -1.20 16.73
C HIS A 178 3.20 -2.11 15.56
N TYR A 179 3.78 -3.30 15.54
CA TYR A 179 3.42 -4.31 14.56
C TYR A 179 3.57 -5.65 15.23
N GLU A 180 2.61 -6.56 15.05
CA GLU A 180 2.56 -7.84 15.79
C GLU A 180 2.58 -9.07 14.87
N ASP A 181 2.41 -8.92 13.54
CA ASP A 181 2.34 -10.04 12.60
C ASP A 181 3.72 -10.68 12.34
N PRO A 182 3.99 -11.91 12.83
CA PRO A 182 5.29 -12.57 12.73
C PRO A 182 5.65 -13.05 11.30
N SER A 183 4.84 -12.74 10.29
CA SER A 183 5.20 -12.90 8.88
C SER A 183 5.85 -11.65 8.28
N CYS A 184 5.72 -10.49 8.93
CA CYS A 184 6.21 -9.21 8.46
C CYS A 184 7.63 -8.92 8.98
N ASP A 185 8.61 -9.08 8.09
CA ASP A 185 10.00 -8.74 8.36
C ASP A 185 10.24 -7.23 8.42
N TYR A 186 11.51 -6.83 8.57
CA TYR A 186 11.88 -5.42 8.76
C TYR A 186 11.51 -4.54 7.57
N ASN A 187 11.70 -5.02 6.33
CA ASN A 187 11.32 -4.26 5.14
C ASN A 187 9.81 -4.06 5.08
N CYS A 188 9.02 -5.11 5.34
CA CYS A 188 7.57 -4.99 5.45
C CYS A 188 7.15 -3.93 6.47
N GLN A 189 7.74 -3.92 7.68
CA GLN A 189 7.43 -2.90 8.69
C GLN A 189 7.80 -1.48 8.24
N VAL A 190 8.86 -1.31 7.42
CA VAL A 190 9.17 0.01 6.84
C VAL A 190 8.10 0.42 5.83
N SER A 191 7.63 -0.51 4.99
CA SER A 191 6.53 -0.27 4.04
C SER A 191 5.27 0.20 4.76
N GLU A 192 4.88 -0.52 5.82
CA GLU A 192 3.70 -0.20 6.64
C GLU A 192 3.85 1.13 7.38
N TYR A 193 5.02 1.44 7.92
CA TYR A 193 5.29 2.74 8.52
C TYR A 193 5.15 3.89 7.52
N ILE A 194 5.59 3.71 6.26
CA ILE A 194 5.38 4.69 5.20
C ILE A 194 3.88 4.84 4.91
N TYR A 195 3.16 3.74 4.75
CA TYR A 195 1.71 3.74 4.53
C TYR A 195 0.97 4.51 5.64
N TRP A 196 1.24 4.18 6.91
CA TRP A 196 0.61 4.84 8.05
C TRP A 196 0.87 6.35 8.06
N GLY A 197 2.11 6.77 7.83
CA GLY A 197 2.48 8.18 7.77
C GLY A 197 1.82 8.93 6.62
N VAL A 198 1.91 8.40 5.40
CA VAL A 198 1.38 9.03 4.18
C VAL A 198 -0.14 9.14 4.26
N THR A 199 -0.85 8.06 4.61
CA THR A 199 -2.32 8.08 4.71
C THR A 199 -2.83 8.96 5.86
N SER A 200 -2.11 9.02 6.98
CA SER A 200 -2.46 9.94 8.08
C SER A 200 -2.29 11.40 7.68
N LEU A 201 -1.24 11.75 6.93
CA LEU A 201 -1.01 13.10 6.42
C LEU A 201 -2.02 13.52 5.35
N MET A 202 -2.52 12.56 4.56
CA MET A 202 -3.64 12.79 3.64
C MET A 202 -4.99 12.89 4.35
N GLY A 203 -5.05 12.53 5.65
CA GLY A 203 -6.27 12.57 6.45
C GLY A 203 -7.14 11.32 6.37
N ALA A 204 -6.68 10.24 5.72
CA ALA A 204 -7.43 8.99 5.58
C ALA A 204 -7.80 8.38 6.94
N GLN A 205 -6.88 8.47 7.90
CA GLN A 205 -7.00 7.76 9.17
C GLN A 205 -7.83 8.52 10.24
N ALA A 206 -8.21 9.77 9.97
CA ALA A 206 -8.74 10.68 11.00
C ALA A 206 -10.07 10.21 11.63
N GLY A 207 -10.87 9.43 10.90
CA GLY A 207 -12.14 8.88 11.38
C GLY A 207 -12.03 7.58 12.19
N ARG A 208 -10.85 6.96 12.23
CA ARG A 208 -10.64 5.60 12.76
C ARG A 208 -9.51 5.48 13.78
N CYS A 209 -9.14 6.58 14.44
CA CYS A 209 -8.04 6.63 15.40
C CYS A 209 -8.09 5.53 16.47
N ASN A 210 -9.27 5.26 17.04
CA ASN A 210 -9.43 4.22 18.06
C ASN A 210 -9.27 2.80 17.49
N GLU A 211 -9.62 2.60 16.21
CA GLU A 211 -9.58 1.29 15.56
C GLU A 211 -8.16 0.86 15.22
N ILE A 212 -7.27 1.83 14.99
CA ILE A 212 -5.87 1.60 14.60
C ILE A 212 -4.87 1.83 15.73
N ALA A 213 -5.31 2.32 16.89
CA ALA A 213 -4.43 2.77 17.98
C ALA A 213 -3.52 1.67 18.55
N ASN A 214 -3.84 0.39 18.34
CA ASN A 214 -2.99 -0.74 18.72
C ASN A 214 -1.77 -0.92 17.79
N GLU A 215 -1.79 -0.31 16.61
CA GLU A 215 -0.74 -0.42 15.60
C GLU A 215 -0.13 0.96 15.27
N TRP A 216 -0.97 1.99 15.15
CA TRP A 216 -0.57 3.35 14.81
C TRP A 216 -1.36 4.39 15.59
N GLU A 217 -0.66 5.20 16.39
CA GLU A 217 -1.31 6.21 17.23
C GLU A 217 -1.50 7.58 16.54
N LEU A 218 -0.89 7.81 15.37
CA LEU A 218 -0.84 9.14 14.73
C LEU A 218 -1.82 9.31 13.58
N CYS A 219 -3.11 9.04 13.82
CA CYS A 219 -4.18 8.99 12.81
C CYS A 219 -4.49 10.31 12.06
N SER A 220 -3.79 11.43 12.30
CA SER A 220 -4.10 12.72 11.67
C SER A 220 -2.84 13.52 11.35
N PRO A 221 -2.92 14.50 10.42
CA PRO A 221 -1.75 15.30 10.05
C PRO A 221 -1.13 16.03 11.25
N ALA A 222 -1.95 16.51 12.19
CA ALA A 222 -1.48 17.19 13.39
C ALA A 222 -0.71 16.26 14.34
N LEU A 223 -1.15 15.00 14.48
CA LEU A 223 -0.45 13.99 15.29
C LEU A 223 0.88 13.60 14.66
N VAL A 224 0.91 13.38 13.34
CA VAL A 224 2.17 13.09 12.62
C VAL A 224 3.15 14.26 12.74
N ALA A 225 2.70 15.50 12.50
CA ALA A 225 3.56 16.68 12.58
C ALA A 225 4.12 16.93 13.99
N SER A 226 3.36 16.62 15.04
CA SER A 226 3.76 16.86 16.43
C SER A 226 4.64 15.77 17.03
N ARG A 227 4.39 14.49 16.71
CA ARG A 227 5.08 13.36 17.34
C ARG A 227 6.15 12.74 16.44
N ASP A 228 5.94 12.74 15.12
CA ASP A 228 6.86 12.21 14.12
C ASP A 228 7.31 13.27 13.10
N ALA A 229 7.92 14.33 13.62
CA ALA A 229 8.39 15.46 12.81
C ALA A 229 9.39 15.04 11.70
N GLY A 230 10.13 13.95 11.91
CA GLY A 230 11.06 13.39 10.92
C GLY A 230 10.31 12.85 9.71
N LEU A 231 9.35 11.95 9.92
CA LEU A 231 8.51 11.42 8.84
C LEU A 231 7.69 12.52 8.17
N ASN A 232 7.09 13.41 8.96
CA ASN A 232 6.35 14.57 8.44
C ASN A 232 7.21 15.40 7.48
N GLY A 233 8.41 15.80 7.91
CA GLY A 233 9.33 16.58 7.08
C GLY A 233 9.75 15.83 5.81
N LEU A 234 9.95 14.52 5.91
CA LEU A 234 10.35 13.70 4.78
C LEU A 234 9.24 13.57 3.73
N ILE A 235 8.00 13.29 4.14
CA ILE A 235 6.82 13.19 3.24
C ILE A 235 6.48 14.56 2.63
N THR A 236 6.62 15.65 3.39
CA THR A 236 6.27 17.00 2.91
C THR A 236 7.38 17.68 2.11
N THR A 237 8.54 17.02 1.93
CA THR A 237 9.64 17.55 1.12
C THR A 237 9.24 17.62 -0.36
N PRO A 238 9.16 18.82 -0.97
CA PRO A 238 8.59 18.96 -2.32
C PRO A 238 9.32 18.20 -3.42
N SER A 239 10.63 18.01 -3.29
CA SER A 239 11.44 17.32 -4.31
C SER A 239 11.13 15.84 -4.46
N TYR A 240 10.48 15.22 -3.47
CA TYR A 240 10.05 13.83 -3.59
C TYR A 240 8.68 13.70 -4.25
N ALA A 241 7.84 14.74 -4.20
CA ALA A 241 6.46 14.69 -4.68
C ALA A 241 5.66 13.49 -4.12
N MET A 242 5.83 13.18 -2.83
CA MET A 242 5.01 12.16 -2.16
C MET A 242 3.53 12.54 -2.19
N PRO A 243 2.61 11.56 -2.32
CA PRO A 243 1.17 11.77 -2.25
C PRO A 243 0.75 12.58 -1.02
N ARG A 244 -0.11 13.59 -1.25
CA ARG A 244 -0.62 14.49 -0.18
C ARG A 244 -2.11 14.80 -0.27
N ARG A 245 -2.79 14.39 -1.34
CA ARG A 245 -4.26 14.44 -1.47
C ARG A 245 -4.76 13.00 -1.58
N LEU A 246 -5.81 12.68 -0.82
CA LEU A 246 -6.48 11.39 -0.91
C LEU A 246 -7.02 11.18 -2.33
N PRO A 247 -6.77 10.01 -2.95
CA PRO A 247 -7.47 9.62 -4.15
C PRO A 247 -8.98 9.62 -3.92
N ASP A 248 -9.74 10.03 -4.94
CA ASP A 248 -11.19 9.94 -4.98
C ASP A 248 -11.71 9.00 -6.07
N GLY A 249 -10.80 8.34 -6.80
CA GLY A 249 -11.11 7.37 -7.83
C GLY A 249 -11.66 7.99 -9.12
N ASN A 250 -11.60 9.32 -9.29
CA ASN A 250 -12.11 10.05 -10.47
C ASN A 250 -11.01 10.68 -11.32
N TYR A 251 -9.93 9.94 -11.58
CA TYR A 251 -8.90 10.40 -12.49
C TYR A 251 -9.33 10.36 -13.97
N SER A 252 -9.12 11.46 -14.70
CA SER A 252 -9.51 11.59 -16.13
C SER A 252 -8.51 12.32 -17.03
N ALA A 253 -7.34 12.71 -16.50
CA ALA A 253 -6.38 13.53 -17.24
C ALA A 253 -5.68 12.81 -18.39
N ILE A 254 -5.61 11.47 -18.34
CA ILE A 254 -5.23 10.61 -19.47
C ILE A 254 -6.23 9.47 -19.66
N PRO A 255 -6.38 8.92 -20.88
CA PRO A 255 -7.21 7.75 -21.11
C PRO A 255 -6.66 6.51 -20.41
N LEU A 256 -7.45 5.93 -19.51
CA LEU A 256 -7.17 4.62 -18.90
C LEU A 256 -7.99 3.56 -19.62
N THR A 257 -7.35 2.83 -20.53
CA THR A 257 -8.01 1.88 -21.43
C THR A 257 -7.74 0.45 -21.00
N ILE A 258 -8.81 -0.34 -20.88
CA ILE A 258 -8.70 -1.78 -20.64
C ILE A 258 -8.28 -2.47 -21.93
N VAL A 259 -7.21 -3.25 -21.86
CA VAL A 259 -6.76 -4.15 -22.92
C VAL A 259 -7.01 -5.58 -22.47
N ALA A 260 -7.57 -6.41 -23.35
CA ALA A 260 -7.70 -7.85 -23.11
C ALA A 260 -6.35 -8.54 -23.40
N GLU A 261 -5.96 -9.47 -22.53
CA GLU A 261 -4.70 -10.24 -22.61
C GLU A 261 -4.90 -11.61 -23.29
#